data_AF-A0A1X2IV07-F1
#
_entry.id   AF-A0A1X2IV07-F1
#
_cell.length_a   1.000
_cell.length_b   1.000
_cell.length_c   1.000
_cell.angle_alpha   90.00
_cell.angle_beta   90.00
_cell.angle_gamma   90.00
#
_symmetry.space_group_name_H-M   'P 1'
#
loop_
_entity.id
_entity.type
_entity.pdbx_description
1 polymer ?
#
loop_
_entity_poly.entity_id
_entity_poly.type
_entity_poly.pdbx_seq_one_letter_code
_entity_poly.pdbx_strand_id
1 'polypeptide(L)'
;MVRMLWIIMALRNKANLSRTMIKCSDNLPEIRKYFGNPMLRSLFQSGVSNGTTLPTAVNPALEQATSLFFDQLCDDLEAYALHNGTTDINKKEVELLMTRQRVLDENTSLEVLAHEHLPRELWDQLCVSALADNYLYPERR
;
A
#
# COMPACT_ATOMS: atom_id res chain seq x y z
N MET A 1 -1.08 -20.52 -20.95
CA MET A 1 -2.45 -21.10 -21.01
C MET A 1 -3.03 -21.46 -19.65
N VAL A 2 -2.21 -21.75 -18.61
CA VAL A 2 -2.71 -22.11 -17.26
C VAL A 2 -3.16 -20.91 -16.40
N ARG A 3 -2.64 -19.69 -16.66
CA ARG A 3 -3.06 -18.46 -15.95
C ARG A 3 -4.45 -17.93 -16.33
N MET A 4 -4.95 -18.23 -17.55
CA MET A 4 -6.31 -17.84 -17.97
C MET A 4 -7.39 -18.75 -17.39
N LEU A 5 -7.07 -20.01 -17.08
CA LEU A 5 -8.06 -20.95 -16.55
C LEU A 5 -8.44 -20.65 -15.09
N TRP A 6 -7.52 -20.10 -14.29
CA TRP A 6 -7.77 -19.72 -12.89
C TRP A 6 -8.74 -18.53 -12.77
N ILE A 7 -8.60 -17.54 -13.67
CA ILE A 7 -9.48 -16.36 -13.71
C ILE A 7 -10.91 -16.77 -14.09
N ILE A 8 -11.08 -17.71 -15.02
CA ILE A 8 -12.40 -18.21 -15.44
C ILE A 8 -13.07 -19.04 -14.32
N MET A 9 -12.28 -19.77 -13.51
CA MET A 9 -12.79 -20.51 -12.35
C MET A 9 -13.20 -19.58 -11.19
N ALA A 10 -12.46 -18.48 -10.97
CA ALA A 10 -12.79 -17.47 -9.98
C ALA A 10 -14.06 -16.66 -10.34
N LEU A 11 -14.35 -16.49 -11.63
CA LEU A 11 -15.54 -15.77 -12.09
C LEU A 11 -16.83 -16.62 -12.05
N ARG A 12 -16.72 -17.96 -12.10
CA ARG A 12 -17.90 -18.84 -12.10
C ARG A 12 -18.56 -19.03 -10.72
N ASN A 13 -17.85 -18.69 -9.63
CA ASN A 13 -18.37 -18.79 -8.26
C ASN A 13 -18.91 -17.45 -7.70
N LYS A 14 -18.99 -16.39 -8.52
CA LYS A 14 -19.55 -15.08 -8.14
C LYS A 14 -21.09 -15.02 -8.10
N ALA A 15 -21.78 -16.13 -8.31
CA ALA A 15 -23.24 -16.13 -8.44
C ALA A 15 -24.03 -16.13 -7.12
N ASN A 16 -23.40 -16.18 -5.94
CA ASN A 16 -24.16 -16.34 -4.69
C ASN A 16 -23.59 -15.65 -3.43
N LEU A 17 -22.80 -14.60 -3.57
CA LEU A 17 -22.33 -13.83 -2.40
C LEU A 17 -22.88 -12.42 -2.43
N SER A 18 -24.16 -12.31 -2.09
CA SER A 18 -24.76 -11.07 -1.60
C SER A 18 -24.12 -10.68 -0.27
N ARG A 19 -23.07 -9.87 -0.31
CA ARG A 19 -22.79 -8.83 0.68
C ARG A 19 -21.82 -7.86 0.05
N THR A 20 -22.29 -6.64 -0.09
CA THR A 20 -21.60 -5.49 -0.67
C THR A 20 -20.26 -5.24 0.03
N MET A 21 -19.19 -5.83 -0.47
CA MET A 21 -17.87 -5.22 -0.33
C MET A 21 -17.82 -4.09 -1.34
N ILE A 22 -17.79 -2.87 -0.84
CA ILE A 22 -17.40 -1.71 -1.64
C ILE A 22 -16.00 -2.04 -2.14
N LYS A 23 -15.81 -2.20 -3.46
CA LYS A 23 -14.46 -2.42 -3.97
C LYS A 23 -13.63 -1.19 -3.62
N CYS A 24 -12.39 -1.39 -3.19
CA CYS A 24 -11.43 -0.29 -3.08
C CYS A 24 -11.31 0.47 -4.43
N SER A 25 -11.48 -0.26 -5.54
CA SER A 25 -11.58 0.24 -6.92
C SER A 25 -12.77 1.18 -7.19
N ASP A 26 -13.91 1.05 -6.51
CA ASP A 26 -15.10 1.86 -6.81
C ASP A 26 -14.94 3.34 -6.37
N ASN A 27 -14.01 3.63 -5.44
CA ASN A 27 -13.68 4.98 -4.96
C ASN A 27 -12.40 5.58 -5.59
N LEU A 28 -11.75 4.85 -6.47
CA LEU A 28 -10.51 5.25 -7.13
C LEU A 28 -10.56 6.58 -7.94
N PRO A 29 -11.66 6.97 -8.62
CA PRO A 29 -11.72 8.30 -9.24
C PRO A 29 -11.63 9.47 -8.24
N GLU A 30 -11.92 9.23 -6.95
CA GLU A 30 -11.66 10.20 -5.89
C GLU A 30 -10.17 10.26 -5.56
N ILE A 31 -9.47 9.13 -5.41
CA ILE A 31 -8.02 9.05 -5.10
C ILE A 31 -7.18 9.86 -6.11
N ARG A 32 -7.55 9.82 -7.40
CA ARG A 32 -6.93 10.61 -8.46
C ARG A 32 -6.93 12.12 -8.20
N LYS A 33 -7.90 12.64 -7.43
CA LYS A 33 -8.00 14.07 -7.09
C LYS A 33 -7.06 14.49 -5.96
N TYR A 34 -6.63 13.54 -5.11
CA TYR A 34 -5.82 13.85 -3.92
C TYR A 34 -4.33 14.03 -4.24
N PHE A 35 -3.82 13.37 -5.28
CA PHE A 35 -2.44 13.54 -5.72
C PHE A 35 -2.33 14.65 -6.77
N GLY A 36 -2.15 15.88 -6.32
CA GLY A 36 -1.84 16.99 -7.24
C GLY A 36 -0.56 16.72 -8.03
N ASN A 37 -0.58 17.04 -9.33
CA ASN A 37 0.60 17.03 -10.23
C ASN A 37 1.94 17.48 -9.61
N PRO A 38 2.01 18.60 -8.86
CA PRO A 38 3.28 19.03 -8.27
C PRO A 38 3.83 18.06 -7.22
N MET A 39 2.96 17.40 -6.45
CA MET A 39 3.36 16.43 -5.43
C MET A 39 3.92 15.16 -6.06
N LEU A 40 3.20 14.56 -7.02
CA LEU A 40 3.66 13.38 -7.75
C LEU A 40 5.02 13.65 -8.41
N ARG A 41 5.14 14.79 -9.07
CA ARG A 41 6.39 15.18 -9.72
C ARG A 41 7.53 15.33 -8.72
N SER A 42 7.30 15.93 -7.56
CA SER A 42 8.31 16.06 -6.50
C SER A 42 8.75 14.70 -5.95
N LEU A 43 7.79 13.79 -5.72
CA LEU A 43 8.06 12.45 -5.19
C LEU A 43 8.90 11.62 -6.18
N PHE A 44 8.56 11.66 -7.47
CA PHE A 44 9.34 10.96 -8.46
C PHE A 44 10.72 11.59 -8.66
N GLN A 45 10.79 12.93 -8.65
CA GLN A 45 12.05 13.66 -8.79
C GLN A 45 13.04 13.39 -7.66
N SER A 46 12.57 13.15 -6.42
CA SER A 46 13.45 12.76 -5.31
C SER A 46 14.02 11.34 -5.44
N GLY A 47 13.36 10.48 -6.22
CA GLY A 47 13.85 9.14 -6.55
C GLY A 47 14.81 9.10 -7.75
N VAL A 48 14.90 10.16 -8.55
CA VAL A 48 15.83 10.25 -9.68
C VAL A 48 17.14 10.92 -9.23
N SER A 49 18.26 10.55 -9.84
CA SER A 49 19.58 11.11 -9.54
C SER A 49 19.61 12.65 -9.56
N ASN A 50 20.35 13.23 -8.60
CA ASN A 50 20.57 14.68 -8.50
C ASN A 50 21.19 15.23 -9.79
N GLY A 51 20.37 15.79 -10.69
CA GLY A 51 20.80 16.36 -11.97
C GLY A 51 19.91 16.03 -13.16
N THR A 52 19.03 15.04 -13.06
CA THR A 52 18.08 14.69 -14.13
C THR A 52 16.75 15.37 -13.91
N THR A 53 16.42 16.38 -14.72
CA THR A 53 15.12 17.07 -14.66
C THR A 53 14.07 16.31 -15.47
N LEU A 54 12.95 15.95 -14.84
CA LEU A 54 11.83 15.33 -15.56
C LEU A 54 11.21 16.31 -16.57
N PRO A 55 10.94 15.95 -17.82
CA PRO A 55 10.16 16.81 -18.72
C PRO A 55 8.71 16.97 -18.24
N THR A 56 8.07 18.11 -18.49
CA THR A 56 6.65 18.34 -18.13
C THR A 56 5.70 17.41 -18.91
N ALA A 57 6.12 16.96 -20.10
CA ALA A 57 5.37 16.01 -20.94
C ALA A 57 5.18 14.63 -20.29
N VAL A 58 5.94 14.29 -19.24
CA VAL A 58 5.85 13.01 -18.53
C VAL A 58 4.70 12.99 -17.50
N ASN A 59 4.25 14.15 -17.04
CA ASN A 59 3.20 14.28 -16.03
C ASN A 59 1.93 13.44 -16.31
N PRO A 60 1.31 13.46 -17.51
CA PRO A 60 0.11 12.65 -17.76
C PRO A 60 0.39 11.14 -17.70
N ALA A 61 1.57 10.69 -18.13
CA ALA A 61 1.97 9.30 -18.03
C ALA A 61 2.21 8.90 -16.56
N LEU A 62 2.73 9.83 -15.75
CA LEU A 62 2.96 9.63 -14.33
C LEU A 62 1.66 9.46 -13.55
N GLU A 63 0.67 10.31 -13.81
CA GLU A 63 -0.66 10.21 -13.23
C GLU A 63 -1.33 8.88 -13.60
N GLN A 64 -1.23 8.49 -14.87
CA GLN A 64 -1.79 7.23 -15.33
C GLN A 64 -1.13 6.03 -14.66
N ALA A 65 0.20 5.98 -14.62
CA ALA A 65 0.96 4.90 -13.98
C ALA A 65 0.66 4.80 -12.49
N THR A 66 0.62 5.95 -11.80
CA THR A 66 0.32 6.02 -10.37
C THR A 66 -1.09 5.52 -10.10
N SER A 67 -2.07 5.87 -10.94
CA SER A 67 -3.40 5.30 -10.79
C SER A 67 -3.36 3.78 -10.96
N LEU A 68 -2.86 3.26 -12.09
CA LEU A 68 -2.83 1.82 -12.33
C LEU A 68 -2.17 1.03 -11.18
N PHE A 69 -1.13 1.62 -10.57
CA PHE A 69 -0.50 1.07 -9.38
C PHE A 69 -1.47 0.97 -8.19
N PHE A 70 -2.21 2.05 -7.86
CA PHE A 70 -3.19 2.03 -6.78
C PHE A 70 -4.40 1.14 -7.08
N ASP A 71 -4.85 1.05 -8.33
CA ASP A 71 -5.91 0.13 -8.76
C ASP A 71 -5.52 -1.31 -8.42
N GLN A 72 -4.32 -1.71 -8.84
CA GLN A 72 -3.79 -3.05 -8.58
C GLN A 72 -3.56 -3.30 -7.09
N LEU A 73 -3.02 -2.30 -6.38
CA LEU A 73 -2.76 -2.40 -4.94
C LEU A 73 -4.05 -2.61 -4.15
N CYS A 74 -5.11 -1.88 -4.49
CA CYS A 74 -6.46 -2.06 -3.93
C CYS A 74 -6.97 -3.48 -4.15
N ASP A 75 -6.89 -3.98 -5.39
CA ASP A 75 -7.37 -5.32 -5.77
C ASP A 75 -6.59 -6.43 -5.03
N ASP A 76 -5.27 -6.27 -4.91
CA ASP A 76 -4.39 -7.23 -4.22
C ASP A 76 -4.69 -7.27 -2.71
N LEU A 77 -4.86 -6.11 -2.06
CA LEU A 77 -5.20 -6.04 -0.63
C LEU A 77 -6.59 -6.62 -0.34
N GLU A 78 -7.58 -6.35 -1.19
CA GLU A 78 -8.92 -6.93 -1.07
C GLU A 78 -8.85 -8.47 -1.19
N ALA A 79 -8.06 -8.99 -2.13
CA ALA A 79 -7.86 -10.42 -2.27
C ALA A 79 -7.19 -11.05 -1.05
N TYR A 80 -6.24 -10.36 -0.40
CA TYR A 80 -5.56 -10.86 0.80
C TYR A 80 -6.46 -10.85 2.03
N ALA A 81 -7.24 -9.78 2.21
CA ALA A 81 -8.23 -9.70 3.28
C ALA A 81 -9.29 -10.82 3.13
N LEU A 82 -9.82 -11.02 1.91
CA LEU A 82 -10.76 -12.10 1.61
C LEU A 82 -10.17 -13.48 1.90
N HIS A 83 -8.90 -13.71 1.55
CA HIS A 83 -8.20 -14.97 1.82
C HIS A 83 -8.10 -15.24 3.33
N ASN A 84 -7.92 -14.20 4.14
CA ASN A 84 -7.86 -14.30 5.60
C ASN A 84 -9.26 -14.25 6.26
N GLY A 85 -10.33 -14.12 5.47
CA GLY A 85 -11.71 -14.07 5.95
C GLY A 85 -12.08 -12.76 6.66
N THR A 86 -11.25 -11.71 6.54
CA THR A 86 -11.51 -10.39 7.10
C THR A 86 -12.10 -9.47 6.04
N THR A 87 -13.00 -8.58 6.45
CA THR A 87 -13.48 -7.48 5.59
C THR A 87 -12.55 -6.27 5.64
N ASP A 88 -11.73 -6.19 6.69
CA ASP A 88 -10.87 -5.06 6.97
C ASP A 88 -9.42 -5.39 6.55
N ILE A 89 -8.75 -4.38 5.99
CA ILE A 89 -7.33 -4.46 5.62
C ILE A 89 -6.52 -4.24 6.91
N ASN A 90 -5.74 -5.24 7.30
CA ASN A 90 -4.91 -5.17 8.50
C ASN A 90 -3.42 -5.01 8.11
N LYS A 91 -2.57 -4.80 9.12
CA LYS A 91 -1.12 -4.61 8.92
C LYS A 91 -0.47 -5.80 8.17
N LYS A 92 -0.95 -7.02 8.44
CA LYS A 92 -0.40 -8.27 7.88
C LYS A 92 -0.58 -8.37 6.37
N GLU A 93 -1.70 -7.89 5.85
CA GLU A 93 -2.01 -7.88 4.43
C GLU A 93 -1.08 -6.89 3.70
N VAL A 94 -0.78 -5.75 4.32
CA VAL A 94 0.19 -4.77 3.81
C VAL A 94 1.61 -5.32 3.85
N GLU A 95 2.02 -5.98 4.94
CA GLU A 95 3.32 -6.67 5.04
C GLU A 95 3.45 -7.77 3.97
N LEU A 96 2.39 -8.56 3.74
CA LEU A 96 2.37 -9.58 2.70
C LEU A 96 2.50 -8.97 1.30
N LEU A 97 1.80 -7.87 1.03
CA LEU A 97 1.90 -7.14 -0.23
C LEU A 97 3.34 -6.64 -0.46
N MET A 98 3.92 -5.96 0.52
CA MET A 98 5.26 -5.37 0.39
C MET A 98 6.36 -6.44 0.28
N THR A 99 6.19 -7.59 0.94
CA THR A 99 7.06 -8.76 0.75
C THR A 99 6.98 -9.29 -0.68
N ARG A 100 5.77 -9.36 -1.26
CA ARG A 100 5.57 -9.80 -2.66
C ARG A 100 6.12 -8.81 -3.68
N GLN A 101 6.07 -7.52 -3.37
CA GLN A 101 6.71 -6.46 -4.15
C GLN A 101 8.24 -6.44 -3.96
N ARG A 102 8.79 -7.28 -3.06
CA ARG A 102 10.23 -7.33 -2.70
C ARG A 102 10.76 -5.99 -2.16
N VAL A 103 9.87 -5.26 -1.49
CA VAL A 103 10.22 -4.06 -0.74
C VAL A 103 10.60 -4.45 0.69
N LEU A 104 9.96 -5.50 1.22
CA LEU A 104 10.36 -6.13 2.48
C LEU A 104 11.17 -7.40 2.18
N ASP A 105 12.37 -7.44 2.74
CA ASP A 105 13.23 -8.61 2.85
C ASP A 105 13.36 -9.06 4.31
N GLU A 106 14.02 -10.21 4.55
CA GLU A 106 14.27 -10.76 5.89
C GLU A 106 15.00 -9.79 6.84
N ASN A 107 15.72 -8.81 6.29
CA ASN A 107 16.52 -7.84 7.04
C ASN A 107 15.82 -6.49 7.23
N THR A 108 14.71 -6.23 6.53
CA THR A 108 14.02 -4.93 6.54
C THR A 108 12.60 -5.11 7.04
N SER A 109 12.29 -4.58 8.21
CA SER A 109 10.92 -4.60 8.73
C SER A 109 10.12 -3.42 8.19
N LEU A 110 8.78 -3.52 8.25
CA LEU A 110 7.88 -2.44 7.85
C LEU A 110 8.16 -1.17 8.65
N GLU A 111 8.54 -1.34 9.91
CA GLU A 111 8.89 -0.26 10.81
C GLU A 111 10.14 0.50 10.32
N VAL A 112 11.19 -0.21 9.91
CA VAL A 112 12.40 0.45 9.39
C VAL A 112 12.08 1.29 8.15
N LEU A 113 11.32 0.75 7.20
CA LEU A 113 10.92 1.48 6.00
C LEU A 113 10.06 2.70 6.30
N ALA A 114 9.15 2.58 7.26
CA ALA A 114 8.30 3.69 7.66
C ALA A 114 9.13 4.81 8.32
N HIS A 115 10.15 4.48 9.11
CA HIS A 115 11.08 5.48 9.65
C HIS A 115 11.89 6.20 8.57
N GLU A 116 12.30 5.50 7.50
CA GLU A 116 13.11 6.06 6.41
C GLU A 116 12.31 6.95 5.45
N HIS A 117 11.05 6.59 5.18
CA HIS A 117 10.27 7.20 4.10
C HIS A 117 9.08 8.05 4.56
N LEU A 118 8.66 7.97 5.82
CA LEU A 118 7.56 8.77 6.34
C LEU A 118 8.05 9.92 7.22
N PRO A 119 7.34 11.07 7.18
CA PRO A 119 7.47 12.10 8.20
C PRO A 119 7.21 11.56 9.62
N ARG A 120 7.85 12.19 10.61
CA ARG A 120 7.79 11.84 12.03
C ARG A 120 6.35 11.63 12.52
N GLU A 121 5.43 12.49 12.09
CA GLU A 121 4.04 12.52 12.54
C GLU A 121 3.25 11.27 12.13
N LEU A 122 3.59 10.69 10.98
CA LEU A 122 2.94 9.48 10.47
C LEU A 122 3.60 8.22 11.05
N TRP A 123 4.92 8.25 11.22
CA TRP A 123 5.66 7.19 11.88
C TRP A 123 5.21 6.96 13.32
N ASP A 124 5.06 8.03 14.12
CA ASP A 124 4.67 7.94 15.53
C ASP A 124 3.27 7.30 15.71
N GLN A 125 2.42 7.30 14.66
CA GLN A 125 1.13 6.60 14.65
C GLN A 125 1.25 5.11 14.35
N LEU A 126 2.26 4.72 13.56
CA LEU A 126 2.50 3.32 13.17
C LEU A 126 3.29 2.56 14.23
N CYS A 127 4.33 3.21 14.77
CA CYS A 127 5.14 2.68 15.86
C CYS A 127 4.78 3.41 17.15
N VAL A 128 4.01 2.73 17.99
CA VAL A 128 3.78 3.20 19.35
C VAL A 128 5.13 3.26 20.04
N SER A 129 5.58 4.49 20.33
CA SER A 129 6.80 4.75 21.10
C SER A 129 6.86 3.84 22.33
N ALA A 130 8.06 3.34 22.66
CA ALA A 130 8.37 2.43 23.76
C ALA A 130 7.98 2.93 25.18
N LEU A 131 7.21 4.01 25.29
CA LEU A 131 6.45 4.40 26.47
C LEU A 131 5.13 3.63 26.63
N ALA A 132 4.73 2.79 25.67
CA ALA A 132 3.60 1.88 25.84
C ALA A 132 3.97 0.73 26.80
N ASP A 133 3.57 0.88 28.07
CA ASP A 133 3.48 -0.18 29.09
C ASP A 133 4.72 -1.08 29.28
N ASN A 134 5.92 -0.54 29.11
CA ASN A 134 7.13 -1.19 29.60
C ASN A 134 7.17 -1.08 31.13
N TYR A 135 6.83 -2.17 31.83
CA TYR A 135 7.09 -2.29 33.26
C TYR A 135 8.60 -2.32 33.50
N LEU A 136 9.16 -1.17 33.89
CA LEU A 136 10.56 -1.05 34.28
C LEU A 136 10.75 -1.69 35.66
N TYR A 137 11.11 -2.97 35.69
CA TYR A 137 11.56 -3.65 36.90
C TYR A 137 13.08 -3.56 37.07
N PRO A 138 13.60 -3.38 38.30
CA PRO A 138 12.86 -3.11 39.54
C PRO A 138 12.49 -1.63 39.67
N GLU A 139 11.41 -1.35 40.41
CA GLU A 139 11.02 0.02 40.77
C GLU A 139 12.19 0.74 41.45
N ARG A 140 12.47 1.96 41.01
CA ARG A 140 13.53 2.79 41.59
C ARG A 140 13.12 3.13 43.03
N ARG A 141 13.81 2.52 44.00
CA ARG A 141 13.66 2.76 45.46
C ARG A 141 13.78 4.24 45.82
#